data_AF-A0A359G5D2-F1
#
_entry.id   AF-A0A359G5D2-F1
#
_cell.length_a   1.000
_cell.length_b   1.000
_cell.length_c   1.000
_cell.angle_alpha   90.00
_cell.angle_beta   90.00
_cell.angle_gamma   90.00
#
_symmetry.space_group_name_H-M   'P 1'
#
loop_
_entity.id
_entity.type
_entity.pdbx_description
1 polymer ?
#
loop_
_entity_poly.entity_id
_entity_poly.type
_entity_poly.pdbx_seq_one_letter_code
_entity_poly.pdbx_strand_id
1 'polypeptide(L)'
;MKQHLAGLCALLVAGIAPAAHASTSAPASEAAPDRPASAPLYLVAGSYAPAAEEGIRIFRFDEATGEATPAGGCAGIADPSYLVASADGGSLYAVSETGDETAALVRLAFDRR
;
A
#
# COMPACT_ATOMS: atom_id res chain seq x y z
N MET A 1 24.91 30.39 2.09
CA MET A 1 24.60 30.91 0.75
C MET A 1 23.50 30.03 0.13
N LYS A 2 22.38 30.66 -0.29
CA LYS A 2 21.35 30.14 -1.22
C LYS A 2 20.66 28.82 -0.81
N GLN A 3 19.59 28.83 -0.02
CA GLN A 3 18.18 28.90 -0.46
C GLN A 3 17.89 28.71 -1.96
N HIS A 4 16.80 27.94 -2.19
CA HIS A 4 16.08 27.58 -3.42
C HIS A 4 16.36 26.19 -3.99
N LEU A 5 15.50 25.23 -3.62
CA LEU A 5 14.98 24.30 -4.61
C LEU A 5 13.47 24.20 -4.43
N ALA A 6 12.77 24.93 -5.29
CA ALA A 6 11.34 24.94 -5.42
C ALA A 6 10.85 23.54 -5.85
N GLY A 7 9.70 23.15 -5.29
CA GLY A 7 9.00 21.95 -5.68
C GLY A 7 8.64 21.94 -7.17
N LEU A 8 8.69 20.75 -7.74
CA LEU A 8 8.05 20.44 -9.01
C LEU A 8 7.32 19.11 -8.85
N CYS A 9 6.11 19.20 -8.32
CA CYS A 9 5.11 18.15 -8.39
C CYS A 9 4.60 18.14 -9.83
N ALA A 10 5.22 17.34 -10.71
CA ALA A 10 4.77 17.18 -12.08
C ALA A 10 3.59 16.21 -12.12
N LEU A 11 2.38 16.78 -12.08
CA LEU A 11 1.14 16.09 -12.48
C LEU A 11 1.20 15.80 -13.98
N LEU A 12 1.18 14.52 -14.34
CA LEU A 12 0.90 14.04 -15.69
C LEU A 12 -0.57 14.31 -16.05
N VAL A 13 -0.81 14.96 -17.18
CA VAL A 13 -2.11 14.87 -17.89
C VAL A 13 -1.83 14.36 -19.30
N ALA A 14 -2.00 13.05 -19.49
CA ALA A 14 -2.09 12.44 -20.80
C ALA A 14 -3.58 12.36 -21.18
N GLY A 15 -4.03 13.27 -22.04
CA GLY A 15 -5.36 13.23 -22.64
C GLY A 15 -5.32 12.50 -23.97
N ILE A 16 -5.84 11.26 -24.02
CA ILE A 16 -6.22 10.57 -25.25
C ILE A 16 -7.69 10.12 -25.12
N ALA A 17 -8.46 10.43 -26.16
CA ALA A 17 -9.91 10.23 -26.27
C ALA A 17 -10.32 8.73 -26.21
N PRO A 18 -11.58 8.43 -25.88
CA PRO A 18 -12.03 7.05 -25.71
C PRO A 18 -12.29 6.38 -27.07
N ALA A 19 -11.59 5.28 -27.35
CA ALA A 19 -12.03 4.31 -28.35
C ALA A 19 -12.91 3.27 -27.65
N ALA A 20 -14.22 3.36 -27.89
CA ALA A 20 -15.20 2.40 -27.43
C ALA A 20 -14.84 0.99 -27.93
N HIS A 21 -14.61 0.06 -26.99
CA HIS A 21 -14.60 -1.37 -27.27
C HIS A 21 -15.83 -1.97 -26.60
N ALA A 22 -16.85 -2.22 -27.40
CA ALA A 22 -17.95 -3.09 -27.00
C ALA A 22 -17.49 -4.55 -27.19
N SER A 23 -17.49 -5.36 -26.13
CA SER A 23 -17.72 -6.80 -26.24
C SER A 23 -17.91 -7.48 -24.88
N THR A 24 -19.08 -8.11 -24.78
CA THR A 24 -19.46 -9.27 -23.95
C THR A 24 -19.37 -9.12 -22.43
N SER A 25 -20.55 -8.95 -21.84
CA SER A 25 -20.80 -9.27 -20.44
C SER A 25 -20.54 -10.77 -20.21
N ALA A 26 -19.54 -11.10 -19.42
CA ALA A 26 -19.45 -12.38 -18.73
C ALA A 26 -20.72 -12.58 -17.86
N PRO A 27 -21.24 -13.81 -17.70
CA PRO A 27 -22.37 -14.02 -16.82
C PRO A 27 -22.00 -13.59 -15.40
N ALA A 28 -22.92 -12.88 -14.75
CA ALA A 28 -22.82 -12.52 -13.35
C ALA A 28 -22.51 -13.77 -12.53
N SER A 29 -21.42 -13.72 -11.77
CA SER A 29 -21.08 -14.75 -10.80
C SER A 29 -22.27 -14.91 -9.85
N GLU A 30 -22.97 -16.03 -9.97
CA GLU A 30 -24.04 -16.41 -9.07
C GLU A 30 -23.48 -16.43 -7.64
N ALA A 31 -24.03 -15.58 -6.78
CA ALA A 31 -23.56 -15.41 -5.42
C ALA A 31 -23.68 -16.73 -4.66
N ALA A 32 -22.53 -17.30 -4.29
CA ALA A 32 -22.48 -18.43 -3.38
C ALA A 32 -23.19 -18.07 -2.06
N PRO A 33 -23.95 -19.00 -1.45
CA PRO A 33 -24.70 -18.73 -0.24
C PRO A 33 -23.74 -18.45 0.92
N ASP A 34 -24.05 -17.41 1.68
CA ASP A 34 -23.66 -17.12 3.07
C ASP A 34 -22.30 -17.69 3.52
N ARG A 35 -21.22 -17.28 2.84
CA ARG A 35 -19.87 -17.44 3.39
C ARG A 35 -19.80 -16.50 4.60
N PRO A 36 -19.40 -16.98 5.80
CA PRO A 36 -19.17 -16.07 6.92
C PRO A 36 -18.26 -14.95 6.45
N ALA A 37 -18.61 -13.69 6.75
CA ALA A 37 -17.86 -12.53 6.31
C ALA A 37 -16.37 -12.78 6.56
N SER A 38 -15.59 -12.82 5.48
CA SER A 38 -14.15 -13.07 5.57
C SER A 38 -13.54 -12.02 6.48
N ALA A 39 -12.56 -12.43 7.31
CA ALA A 39 -11.83 -11.49 8.12
C ALA A 39 -11.29 -10.36 7.22
N PRO A 40 -11.30 -9.09 7.68
CA PRO A 40 -10.90 -7.97 6.84
C PRO A 40 -9.48 -8.19 6.30
N LEU A 41 -9.33 -7.98 4.99
CA LEU A 41 -8.06 -7.99 4.29
C LEU A 41 -7.43 -6.60 4.38
N TYR A 42 -6.13 -6.57 4.61
CA TYR A 42 -5.33 -5.36 4.63
C TYR A 42 -4.26 -5.44 3.54
N LEU A 43 -4.16 -4.38 2.74
CA LEU A 43 -3.04 -4.16 1.84
C LEU A 43 -2.03 -3.27 2.56
N VAL A 44 -0.77 -3.73 2.61
CA VAL A 44 0.34 -2.98 3.20
C VAL A 44 1.36 -2.71 2.12
N ALA A 45 1.66 -1.44 1.87
CA ALA A 45 2.56 -1.00 0.82
C ALA A 45 3.80 -0.33 1.41
N GLY A 46 4.96 -0.83 1.03
CA GLY A 46 6.26 -0.18 1.23
C GLY A 46 6.56 0.85 0.15
N SER A 47 7.53 1.72 0.41
CA SER A 47 7.96 2.75 -0.54
C SER A 47 9.40 3.17 -0.31
N TYR A 48 9.98 3.87 -1.27
CA TYR A 48 11.19 4.67 -1.07
C TYR A 48 10.76 6.02 -0.51
N ALA A 49 11.00 6.22 0.77
CA ALA A 49 10.52 7.36 1.54
C ALA A 49 11.45 7.65 2.73
N PRO A 50 11.68 8.92 3.07
CA PRO A 50 12.48 9.26 4.23
C PRO A 50 11.76 8.84 5.53
N ALA A 51 12.51 8.54 6.58
CA ALA A 51 11.96 8.13 7.88
C ALA A 51 10.98 9.15 8.51
N ALA A 52 11.02 10.42 8.10
CA ALA A 52 10.09 11.45 8.57
C ALA A 52 8.67 11.31 8.00
N GLU A 53 8.50 10.53 6.93
CA GLU A 53 7.22 10.30 6.26
C GLU A 53 6.69 8.89 6.54
N GLU A 54 5.40 8.69 6.33
CA GLU A 54 4.78 7.37 6.37
C GLU A 54 5.16 6.55 5.14
N GLY A 55 6.36 5.97 5.16
CA GLY A 55 6.87 5.11 4.10
C GLY A 55 6.11 3.78 3.98
N ILE A 56 5.49 3.32 5.08
CA ILE A 56 4.57 2.18 5.07
C ILE A 56 3.15 2.72 5.10
N ARG A 57 2.32 2.32 4.13
CA ARG A 57 0.90 2.70 4.04
C ARG A 57 0.02 1.47 4.18
N ILE A 58 -1.08 1.61 4.92
CA ILE A 58 -2.03 0.53 5.20
C ILE A 58 -3.40 0.89 4.65
N PHE A 59 -4.03 -0.07 3.99
CA PHE A 59 -5.37 0.06 3.41
C PHE A 59 -6.24 -1.12 3.84
N ARG A 60 -7.54 -0.87 4.03
CA ARG A 60 -8.54 -1.93 3.98
C ARG A 60 -8.76 -2.28 2.51
N PHE A 61 -8.68 -3.56 2.19
CA PHE A 61 -8.75 -4.02 0.81
C PHE A 61 -10.00 -4.88 0.60
N ASP A 62 -10.81 -4.50 -0.38
CA ASP A 62 -11.92 -5.30 -0.87
C ASP A 62 -11.43 -6.12 -2.07
N GLU A 63 -11.30 -7.43 -1.90
CA GLU A 63 -10.82 -8.33 -2.96
C GLU A 63 -11.83 -8.56 -4.09
N ALA A 64 -13.12 -8.28 -3.85
CA ALA A 64 -14.16 -8.45 -4.85
C ALA A 64 -14.22 -7.25 -5.81
N THR A 65 -14.01 -6.04 -5.29
CA THR A 65 -14.06 -4.80 -6.09
C THR A 65 -12.67 -4.28 -6.48
N GLY A 66 -11.62 -4.66 -5.74
CA GLY A 66 -10.28 -4.11 -5.86
C GLY A 66 -10.11 -2.75 -5.18
N GLU A 67 -11.10 -2.27 -4.42
CA GLU A 67 -11.02 -1.00 -3.71
C GLU A 67 -10.02 -1.07 -2.54
N ALA A 68 -9.15 -0.06 -2.44
CA ALA A 68 -8.21 0.11 -1.35
C ALA A 68 -8.53 1.41 -0.58
N THR A 69 -9.18 1.29 0.57
CA THR A 69 -9.53 2.43 1.42
C THR A 69 -8.41 2.71 2.43
N PRO A 70 -7.88 3.93 2.55
CA PRO A 70 -6.83 4.26 3.51
C PRO A 70 -7.23 3.88 4.94
N ALA A 71 -6.31 3.23 5.67
CA ALA A 71 -6.55 2.74 7.03
C ALA A 71 -5.46 3.17 8.02
N GLY A 72 -4.31 3.65 7.54
CA GLY A 72 -3.24 4.20 8.38
C GLY A 72 -1.87 4.14 7.70
N GLY A 73 -0.83 4.36 8.49
CA GLY A 73 0.56 4.30 8.04
C GLY A 73 1.54 4.26 9.20
N CYS A 74 2.82 4.07 8.87
CA CYS A 74 3.92 4.09 9.83
C CYS A 74 5.09 4.90 9.27
N ALA A 75 5.51 5.91 10.03
CA ALA A 75 6.75 6.64 9.83
C ALA A 75 7.87 6.05 10.72
N GLY A 76 9.08 6.61 10.62
CA GLY A 76 10.24 6.23 11.44
C GLY A 76 11.12 5.14 10.83
N ILE A 77 10.81 4.68 9.61
CA ILE A 77 11.60 3.70 8.86
C ILE A 77 11.97 4.33 7.53
N ALA A 78 13.27 4.47 7.25
CA ALA A 78 13.74 4.99 5.97
C ALA A 78 13.70 3.87 4.92
N ASP A 79 13.16 4.18 3.74
CA ASP A 79 13.11 3.29 2.58
C ASP A 79 12.61 1.86 2.93
N PRO A 80 11.37 1.72 3.45
CA PRO A 80 10.76 0.42 3.70
C PRO A 80 10.36 -0.29 2.40
N SER A 81 11.35 -0.79 1.67
CA SER A 81 11.20 -1.34 0.33
C SER A 81 10.68 -2.78 0.28
N TYR A 82 10.86 -3.53 1.37
CA TYR A 82 10.37 -4.90 1.49
C TYR A 82 9.72 -5.16 2.83
N LEU A 83 8.58 -5.85 2.80
CA LEU A 83 7.79 -6.19 3.97
C LEU A 83 7.31 -7.63 3.91
N VAL A 84 7.17 -8.25 5.08
CA VAL A 84 6.50 -9.55 5.22
C VAL A 84 5.66 -9.58 6.48
N ALA A 85 4.45 -10.13 6.37
CA ALA A 85 3.60 -10.40 7.51
C ALA A 85 4.01 -11.71 8.19
N SER A 86 3.97 -11.72 9.51
CA SER A 86 3.98 -12.95 10.31
C SER A 86 2.79 -13.85 9.96
N ALA A 87 2.94 -15.16 10.14
CA ALA A 87 1.90 -16.13 9.79
C ALA A 87 0.58 -15.95 10.56
N ASP A 88 0.65 -15.44 11.80
CA ASP A 88 -0.52 -15.10 12.62
C ASP A 88 -1.08 -13.70 12.32
N GLY A 89 -0.38 -12.91 11.50
CA GLY A 89 -0.74 -11.54 11.15
C GLY A 89 -0.58 -10.52 12.28
N GLY A 90 0.06 -10.87 13.41
CA GLY A 90 0.23 -9.97 14.56
C GLY A 90 1.45 -9.04 14.46
N SER A 91 2.28 -9.25 13.44
CA SER A 91 3.50 -8.47 13.20
C SER A 91 3.80 -8.30 11.71
N LEU A 92 4.36 -7.15 11.37
CA LEU A 92 4.99 -6.86 10.08
C LEU A 92 6.49 -6.71 10.30
N TYR A 93 7.28 -7.28 9.40
CA TYR A 93 8.72 -7.08 9.35
C TYR A 93 9.04 -6.28 8.12
N ALA A 94 9.72 -5.15 8.29
CA ALA A 94 10.12 -4.25 7.22
C ALA A 94 11.63 -4.02 7.28
N VAL A 95 12.28 -3.98 6.12
CA VAL A 95 13.65 -3.49 6.03
C VAL A 95 13.66 -1.96 6.12
N SER A 96 14.74 -1.38 6.62
CA SER A 96 15.13 -0.01 6.31
C SER A 96 16.29 -0.09 5.32
N GLU A 97 16.01 0.16 4.03
CA GLU A 97 16.98 -0.06 2.94
C GLU A 97 17.89 1.15 2.76
N THR A 98 18.68 1.46 3.78
CA THR A 98 19.73 2.49 3.67
C THR A 98 21.07 1.85 3.30
N GLY A 99 21.98 2.64 2.73
CA GLY A 99 23.31 2.19 2.29
C GLY A 99 24.41 2.31 3.35
N ASP A 100 24.04 2.54 4.61
CA ASP A 100 24.95 2.86 5.72
C ASP A 100 24.63 2.05 6.99
N GLU A 101 25.24 2.40 8.12
CA GLU A 101 25.06 1.71 9.41
C GLU A 101 23.65 1.80 10.00
N THR A 102 22.76 2.60 9.41
CA THR A 102 21.36 2.70 9.84
C THR A 102 20.47 1.64 9.21
N ALA A 103 20.99 0.84 8.27
CA ALA A 103 20.27 -0.26 7.65
C ALA A 103 19.82 -1.27 8.71
N ALA A 104 18.54 -1.64 8.68
CA ALA A 104 17.94 -2.42 9.77
C ALA A 104 16.80 -3.32 9.33
N LEU A 105 16.48 -4.31 10.16
CA LEU A 105 15.19 -5.00 10.16
C LEU A 105 14.34 -4.47 11.31
N VAL A 106 13.15 -3.98 11.00
CA VAL A 106 12.21 -3.43 11.98
C VAL A 106 11.01 -4.35 12.10
N ARG A 107 10.66 -4.73 13.34
CA ARG A 107 9.40 -5.42 13.65
C ARG A 107 8.38 -4.40 14.14
N LEU A 108 7.24 -4.37 13.46
CA LEU A 108 6.06 -3.59 13.84
C LEU A 108 5.00 -4.54 14.39
N ALA A 109 4.38 -4.17 15.50
CA ALA A 109 3.14 -4.82 15.93
C ALA A 109 2.01 -4.40 14.97
N PHE A 110 1.18 -5.35 14.57
CA PHE A 110 0.06 -5.09 13.67
C PHE A 110 -1.24 -5.49 14.36
N ASP A 111 -1.99 -4.48 14.81
CA ASP A 111 -3.33 -4.69 15.38
C ASP A 111 -4.37 -4.59 14.25
N ARG A 112 -5.30 -5.55 14.25
CA ARG A 112 -6.34 -5.72 13.21
C ARG A 112 -7.75 -5.39 13.72
N ARG A 113 -7.86 -4.80 14.91
CA ARG A 113 -9.13 -4.44 15.55
C ARG A 113 -9.75 -3.16 14.98
#